data_AF-A0A6I1ZLZ8-F1
#
_entry.id   AF-A0A6I1ZLZ8-F1
#
_cell.length_a   1.000
_cell.length_b   1.000
_cell.length_c   1.000
_cell.angle_alpha   90.00
_cell.angle_beta   90.00
_cell.angle_gamma   90.00
#
_symmetry.space_group_name_H-M   'P 1'
#
loop_
_entity.id
_entity.type
_entity.pdbx_description
1 polymer ?
#
loop_
_entity_poly.entity_id
_entity_poly.type
_entity_poly.pdbx_seq_one_letter_code
_entity_poly.pdbx_strand_id
1 'polypeptide(L)' 'MRTLEYVALVLIGVGILGIIGWAASAFFTDPVIHLGFRVLAGIAAVGFVLLLGYVSVDRIQKVHKEPREIKEVKH' A
#
# COMPACT_ATOMS: atom_id res chain seq x y z
N MET A 1 -9.84 15.08 -16.45
CA MET A 1 -8.38 14.85 -16.41
C MET A 1 -7.92 14.11 -15.13
N ARG A 2 -8.53 14.30 -13.95
CA ARG A 2 -8.11 13.62 -12.69
C ARG A 2 -8.18 12.09 -12.68
N THR A 3 -9.14 11.46 -13.38
CA THR A 3 -9.32 10.00 -13.35
C THR A 3 -8.15 9.22 -13.97
N LEU A 4 -7.52 9.76 -15.02
CA LEU A 4 -6.35 9.17 -15.67
C LEU A 4 -5.12 9.19 -14.74
N GLU A 5 -4.95 10.25 -13.96
CA GLU A 5 -3.86 10.39 -12.98
C GLU A 5 -4.00 9.38 -11.85
N TYR A 6 -5.21 9.20 -11.32
CA TYR A 6 -5.49 8.18 -10.30
C TYR A 6 -5.25 6.76 -10.83
N VAL A 7 -5.70 6.46 -12.05
CA VAL A 7 -5.48 5.15 -12.67
C VAL A 7 -3.99 4.89 -12.86
N ALA A 8 -3.22 5.87 -13.33
CA ALA A 8 -1.77 5.76 -13.50
C ALA A 8 -1.06 5.50 -12.16
N LEU A 9 -1.42 6.24 -11.11
CA LEU A 9 -0.85 6.05 -9.77
C LEU A 9 -1.17 4.67 -9.20
N VAL A 10 -2.40 4.18 -9.38
CA VAL A 10 -2.78 2.82 -8.97
C VAL A 10 -2.00 1.78 -9.78
N LEU A 11 -1.85 1.95 -11.09
CA LEU A 11 -1.09 1.03 -11.94
C LEU A 11 0.37 0.94 -11.52
N ILE A 12 1.00 2.08 -11.21
CA ILE A 12 2.38 2.15 -10.74
C ILE A 12 2.49 1.46 -9.37
N GLY A 13 1.57 1.77 -8.44
CA GLY A 13 1.54 1.13 -7.12
C GLY A 13 1.41 -0.39 -7.21
N VAL A 14 0.48 -0.88 -8.04
CA VAL A 14 0.28 -2.31 -8.28
C VAL A 14 1.48 -2.95 -8.98
N GLY A 15 2.09 -2.27 -9.96
CA GLY A 15 3.28 -2.75 -10.64
C GLY A 15 4.46 -2.92 -9.68
N ILE A 16 4.70 -1.94 -8.80
CA ILE A 16 5.74 -2.02 -7.77
C ILE A 16 5.43 -3.14 -6.78
N LEU A 17 4.19 -3.25 -6.28
CA LEU A 17 3.80 -4.35 -5.40
C LEU A 17 4.00 -5.72 -6.06
N GLY A 18 3.68 -5.84 -7.35
CA GLY A 18 3.86 -7.07 -8.12
C GLY A 18 5.32 -7.48 -8.25
N ILE A 19 6.21 -6.53 -8.54
CA ILE A 19 7.66 -6.78 -8.64
C ILE A 19 8.22 -7.21 -7.27
N ILE A 20 7.83 -6.52 -6.19
CA ILE A 20 8.26 -6.88 -4.84
C ILE A 20 7.75 -8.28 -4.48
N GLY A 21 6.49 -8.60 -4.78
CA GLY A 21 5.90 -9.92 -4.53
C GLY A 21 6.60 -11.04 -5.31
N TRP A 22 6.96 -10.79 -6.56
CA TRP A 22 7.68 -11.76 -7.40
C TRP A 22 9.14 -11.95 -6.95
N ALA A 23 9.84 -10.86 -6.63
CA ALA A 23 11.19 -10.94 -6.08
C ALA A 23 11.21 -11.66 -4.73
N ALA A 24 10.22 -11.38 -3.87
CA ALA A 24 10.04 -12.10 -2.62
C ALA A 24 9.80 -13.58 -2.88
N SER A 25 8.90 -13.96 -3.80
CA SER A 25 8.62 -15.37 -4.08
C SER A 25 9.87 -16.14 -4.52
N ALA A 26 10.73 -15.53 -5.35
CA ALA A 26 12.02 -16.11 -5.75
C ALA A 26 12.92 -16.40 -4.52
N PHE A 27 13.01 -15.44 -3.58
CA PHE A 27 13.69 -15.61 -2.28
C PHE A 27 13.06 -16.72 -1.42
N PHE A 28 11.73 -16.85 -1.44
CA PHE A 28 11.00 -17.89 -0.70
C PHE A 28 11.04 -19.28 -1.33
N THR A 29 11.49 -19.41 -2.58
CA THR A 29 11.62 -20.70 -3.26
C THR A 29 13.05 -21.22 -3.34
N ASP A 30 14.05 -20.36 -3.19
CA ASP A 30 15.47 -20.76 -3.25
C ASP A 30 15.91 -21.65 -2.06
N PRO A 31 16.23 -22.94 -2.29
CA PRO A 31 16.56 -23.90 -1.22
C PRO A 31 17.83 -23.56 -0.43
N VAL A 32 18.65 -22.61 -0.89
CA VAL A 32 19.85 -22.13 -0.20
C VAL A 32 19.51 -21.24 1.00
N ILE A 33 18.33 -20.59 0.99
CA ILE A 33 17.96 -19.63 2.02
C ILE A 33 17.38 -20.36 3.24
N HIS A 34 18.05 -20.19 4.39
CA HIS A 34 17.65 -20.79 5.65
C HIS A 34 16.23 -20.40 6.04
N LEU A 35 15.44 -21.39 6.48
CA LEU A 35 14.00 -21.26 6.74
C LEU A 35 13.65 -20.08 7.67
N GLY A 36 14.51 -19.79 8.64
CA GLY A 36 14.33 -18.65 9.56
C GLY A 36 14.32 -17.28 8.86
N PHE A 37 15.18 -17.06 7.87
CA PHE A 37 15.23 -15.79 7.13
C PHE A 37 14.00 -15.60 6.25
N ARG A 38 13.48 -16.69 5.66
CA ARG A 38 12.19 -16.66 4.94
C ARG A 38 11.08 -16.19 5.88
N VAL A 39 10.90 -16.83 7.04
CA VAL A 39 9.83 -16.46 7.97
C VAL A 39 9.92 -14.99 8.41
N LEU A 40 11.13 -14.50 8.73
CA LEU A 40 11.34 -13.09 9.07
C LEU A 40 10.95 -12.14 7.92
N ALA A 41 11.38 -12.43 6.70
CA ALA A 41 10.98 -11.65 5.53
C ALA A 41 9.46 -11.68 5.30
N GLY A 42 8.82 -12.81 5.59
CA GLY A 42 7.37 -12.97 5.43
C GLY A 42 6.59 -12.11 6.42
N ILE A 43 7.01 -12.12 7.68
CA ILE A 43 6.43 -11.28 8.73
C ILE A 43 6.60 -9.80 8.38
N ALA A 44 7.79 -9.40 7.93
CA ALA A 44 8.06 -8.02 7.51
C ALA A 44 7.18 -7.59 6.31
N ALA A 45 7.04 -8.46 5.31
CA ALA A 45 6.21 -8.20 4.13
C ALA A 45 4.72 -8.06 4.50
N VAL A 46 4.19 -8.96 5.33
CA VAL A 46 2.80 -8.88 5.82
C VAL A 46 2.58 -7.61 6.63
N GLY A 47 3.51 -7.27 7.53
CA GLY A 47 3.45 -6.03 8.30
C GLY A 47 3.41 -4.79 7.41
N PHE A 48 4.24 -4.76 6.37
CA PHE A 48 4.29 -3.65 5.41
C PHE A 48 2.98 -3.50 4.61
N VAL A 49 2.42 -4.61 4.12
CA VAL A 49 1.15 -4.60 3.38
C VAL A 49 -0.01 -4.12 4.26
N LEU A 50 -0.07 -4.58 5.51
CA LEU A 50 -1.07 -4.12 6.47
C LEU A 50 -0.94 -2.62 6.75
N LEU A 51 0.29 -2.11 6.89
CA LEU A 51 0.53 -0.68 7.12
C LEU A 51 0.10 0.16 5.93
N LEU A 52 0.45 -0.25 4.71
CA LEU A 52 0.01 0.43 3.49
C LEU A 52 -1.52 0.45 3.38
N GLY A 53 -2.17 -0.70 3.59
CA GLY A 53 -3.63 -0.81 3.59
C GLY A 53 -4.26 0.11 4.64
N TYR A 54 -3.72 0.12 5.86
CA TYR A 54 -4.19 0.99 6.93
C TYR A 54 -4.04 2.47 6.59
N VAL A 55 -2.88 2.90 6.07
CA VAL A 55 -2.64 4.29 5.67
C VAL A 55 -3.57 4.72 4.53
N SER A 56 -3.79 3.86 3.54
CA SER A 56 -4.75 4.13 2.46
C SER A 56 -6.17 4.28 3.01
N VAL A 57 -6.60 3.40 3.91
CA VAL A 57 -7.92 3.46 4.54
C VAL A 57 -8.07 4.68 5.45
N ASP A 58 -7.07 5.01 6.27
CA ASP A 58 -7.05 6.21 7.12
C ASP A 58 -7.19 7.49 6.28
N ARG A 59 -6.46 7.56 5.16
CA ARG A 59 -6.51 8.72 4.27
C ARG A 59 -7.85 8.85 3.54
N ILE A 60 -8.42 7.74 3.09
CA ILE A 60 -9.78 7.73 2.49
C ILE A 60 -10.81 8.15 3.53
N GLN A 61 -10.74 7.59 4.75
CA GLN A 61 -11.66 7.93 5.84
C GLN A 61 -11.55 9.41 6.26
N LYS A 62 -10.34 9.99 6.29
CA LYS A 62 -10.14 11.42 6.55
C LYS A 62 -10.79 12.31 5.49
N VAL A 63 -10.60 11.99 4.21
CA VAL A 63 -11.22 12.72 3.10
C VAL A 63 -12.75 12.55 3.12
N HIS A 64 -13.27 11.40 3.55
CA HIS A 64 -14.71 11.15 3.69
C HIS A 64 -15.31 11.79 4.95
N LYS A 65 -14.51 12.01 5.99
CA LYS A 65 -14.86 12.69 7.26
C LYS A 65 -14.63 14.21 7.24
N GLU A 66 -14.41 14.83 6.09
CA GLU A 66 -14.67 16.27 5.90
C GLU A 66 -16.10 16.49 5.36
N PRO A 67 -17.16 16.34 6.18
CA PRO A 67 -18.44 16.89 5.82
C PRO A 67 -18.36 18.41 5.96
N ARG A 68 -18.32 19.12 4.82
CA ARG A 68 -19.04 20.38 4.63
C ARG A 68 -18.92 21.45 5.75
N GLU A 69 -17.77 21.63 6.40
CA GLU A 69 -17.52 22.86 7.17
C GLU A 69 -16.89 23.93 6.25
N ILE A 70 -17.59 24.24 5.16
CA ILE A 70 -17.56 25.62 4.67
C ILE A 70 -18.42 26.39 5.67
N LYS A 71 -17.83 26.79 6.81
CA LYS A 71 -18.39 27.91 7.55
C LYS A 71 -18.12 29.14 6.71
N GLU A 72 -19.12 29.55 5.94
CA GLU A 72 -19.27 30.94 5.50
C GLU A 72 -19.10 31.84 6.73
N VAL A 73 -17.90 32.39 6.90
CA VAL A 73 -17.72 33.53 7.80
C VAL A 73 -18.18 34.75 7.00
N LYS A 74 -19.44 35.10 7.21
CA LYS A 74 -19.99 36.40 6.82
C LYS A 74 -19.25 37.48 7.61
N HIS A 75 -18.43 38.28 6.94
CA HIS A 75 -18.05 39.60 7.41
C HIS A 75 -18.13 40.60 6.26
#